data_AF-A0A4Q6B2C7-F1
#
_entry.id   AF-A0A4Q6B2C7-F1
#
_cell.length_a   1.000
_cell.length_b   1.000
_cell.length_c   1.000
_cell.angle_alpha   90.00
_cell.angle_beta   90.00
_cell.angle_gamma   90.00
#
_symmetry.space_group_name_H-M   'P 1'
#
loop_
_entity.id
_entity.type
_entity.pdbx_description
1 polymer ?
#
loop_
_entity_poly.entity_id
_entity_poly.type
_entity_poly.pdbx_seq_one_letter_code
_entity_poly.pdbx_strand_id
1 'polypeptide(L)'
;MICIHSKLKCLSALTRHAGFAVNAALLSRCRVFHLEPLDFAGVRSLLERALGDTRRGVGTLGIQATAEVLDVIAERSGGDARRALSTLELVVEVAKSEGKSTIDVADLTAASDERTLLYDKSGEEHYAVISAFIKSMRGSDPDAAVYWMMRMLDAGDDPLFVMRRMIIFASEDVGNADPNALCVVQAADHAFRRVGMPEGYYPLAHAATYLALAPKSNAVGTAWQRARELIEKNGALPVPKKLRPSSNASGRALGHGADYKYAHDY
;
A
#
# COMPACT_ATOMS: atom_id res chain seq x y z
N MET A 1 6.36 19.34 -10.35
CA MET A 1 6.26 19.50 -11.82
C MET A 1 5.47 20.77 -12.11
N ILE A 2 6.02 21.71 -12.89
CA ILE A 2 5.34 22.96 -13.27
C ILE A 2 5.07 22.95 -14.77
N CYS A 3 3.80 22.83 -15.19
CA CYS A 3 3.38 22.92 -16.59
C CYS A 3 2.92 24.35 -16.90
N ILE A 4 3.48 24.99 -17.93
CA ILE A 4 3.14 26.37 -18.32
C ILE A 4 2.28 26.32 -19.58
N HIS A 5 0.99 26.60 -19.44
CA HIS A 5 0.10 26.95 -20.56
C HIS A 5 -0.28 28.42 -20.44
N SER A 6 -0.53 29.10 -21.56
CA SER A 6 -0.67 30.57 -21.65
C SER A 6 -1.75 31.22 -20.78
N LYS A 7 -2.63 30.44 -20.13
CA LYS A 7 -3.64 30.93 -19.17
C LYS A 7 -3.63 30.24 -17.80
N LEU A 8 -2.91 29.12 -17.62
CA LEU A 8 -2.90 28.34 -16.37
C LEU A 8 -1.52 27.70 -16.12
N LYS A 9 -1.06 27.80 -14.87
CA LYS A 9 0.13 27.10 -14.38
C LYS A 9 -0.31 25.94 -13.49
N CYS A 10 0.03 24.71 -13.87
CA CYS A 10 -0.30 23.52 -13.08
C CYS A 10 0.93 23.08 -12.27
N LEU A 11 0.74 22.86 -10.97
CA LEU A 11 1.74 22.29 -10.07
C LEU A 11 1.32 20.87 -9.67
N SER A 12 2.21 19.89 -9.86
CA SER A 12 1.96 18.50 -9.44
C SER A 12 3.13 17.97 -8.61
N ALA A 13 2.83 17.23 -7.54
CA ALA A 13 3.80 16.57 -6.68
C ALA A 13 3.68 15.04 -6.82
N LEU A 14 4.82 14.35 -6.85
CA LEU A 14 4.92 12.90 -7.00
C LEU A 14 6.07 12.41 -6.12
N THR A 15 5.91 11.26 -5.49
CA THR A 15 6.96 10.59 -4.69
C THR A 15 7.82 9.65 -5.54
N ARG A 16 7.36 9.32 -6.76
CA ARG A 16 8.07 8.46 -7.71
C ARG A 16 8.75 9.30 -8.79
N HIS A 17 9.82 8.75 -9.36
CA HIS A 17 10.56 9.40 -10.43
C HIS A 17 9.65 9.75 -11.63
N ALA A 18 9.65 11.02 -12.03
CA ALA A 18 8.68 11.58 -12.97
C ALA A 18 8.69 10.89 -14.34
N GLY A 19 9.85 10.38 -14.78
CA GLY A 19 10.01 9.68 -16.05
C GLY A 19 9.22 8.37 -16.17
N PHE A 20 8.86 7.74 -15.05
CA PHE A 20 8.05 6.50 -15.05
C PHE A 20 6.55 6.76 -14.89
N ALA A 21 6.19 7.88 -14.27
CA ALA A 21 4.81 8.15 -13.86
C ALA A 21 4.08 9.15 -14.79
N VAL A 22 4.82 9.85 -15.68
CA VAL A 22 4.29 10.93 -16.50
C VAL A 22 4.65 10.71 -17.96
N ASN A 23 3.70 10.93 -18.88
CA ASN A 23 3.96 10.78 -20.30
C ASN A 23 4.96 11.83 -20.83
N ALA A 24 5.65 11.48 -21.92
CA ALA A 24 6.68 12.34 -22.51
C ALA A 24 6.15 13.70 -22.99
N ALA A 25 4.89 13.76 -23.43
CA ALA A 25 4.25 14.99 -23.93
C ALA A 25 4.03 16.04 -22.83
N LEU A 26 3.83 15.61 -21.58
CA LEU A 26 3.75 16.50 -20.43
C LEU A 26 5.13 16.89 -19.93
N LEU A 27 6.06 15.92 -19.84
CA LEU A 27 7.43 16.18 -19.39
C LEU A 27 8.15 17.22 -20.26
N SER A 28 7.92 17.21 -21.58
CA SER A 28 8.51 18.18 -22.50
C SER A 28 8.04 19.63 -22.26
N ARG A 29 6.93 19.83 -21.54
CA ARG A 29 6.35 21.14 -21.22
C ARG A 29 6.41 21.47 -19.74
N CYS A 30 7.10 20.64 -18.95
CA CYS A 30 7.15 20.77 -17.51
C CYS A 30 8.57 20.94 -16.98
N ARG A 31 8.72 21.83 -15.99
CA ARG A 31 9.91 21.82 -15.14
C ARG A 31 9.75 20.78 -14.03
N VAL A 32 10.69 19.84 -13.96
CA VAL A 32 10.77 18.86 -12.88
C VAL A 32 11.75 19.38 -11.84
N PHE A 33 11.31 19.40 -10.59
CA PHE A 33 12.13 19.76 -9.44
C PHE A 33 12.25 18.50 -8.58
N HIS A 34 13.46 18.17 -8.20
CA HIS A 34 13.72 17.17 -7.18
C HIS A 34 13.69 17.87 -5.82
N LEU A 35 12.92 17.33 -4.89
CA LEU A 35 12.87 17.79 -3.50
C LEU A 35 13.49 16.70 -2.65
N GLU A 36 14.49 17.08 -1.87
CA GLU A 36 15.08 16.20 -0.88
C GLU A 36 14.25 16.23 0.40
N PRO A 37 14.26 15.15 1.19
CA PRO A 37 13.79 15.18 2.57
C PRO A 37 14.48 16.31 3.35
N LEU A 38 13.78 16.86 4.35
CA LEU A 38 14.41 17.83 5.23
C LEU A 38 15.53 17.14 6.03
N ASP A 39 16.63 17.86 6.23
CA ASP A 39 17.63 17.44 7.18
C ASP A 39 17.12 17.62 8.63
N PHE A 40 17.84 17.04 9.58
CA PHE A 40 17.49 17.11 10.99
C PHE A 40 17.28 18.56 11.46
N ALA A 41 18.19 19.47 11.09
CA ALA A 41 18.11 20.89 11.45
C ALA A 41 16.87 21.57 10.82
N GLY A 42 16.53 21.24 9.57
CA GLY A 42 15.35 21.72 8.89
C GLY A 42 14.05 21.29 9.56
N VAL A 43 13.96 20.02 9.99
CA VAL A 43 12.81 19.53 10.75
C VAL A 43 12.73 20.19 12.12
N ARG A 44 13.86 20.32 12.83
CA ARG A 44 13.91 21.00 14.13
C ARG A 44 13.41 22.45 14.04
N SER A 45 13.91 23.21 13.07
CA SER A 45 13.46 24.59 12.83
C SER A 45 11.97 24.68 12.48
N LEU A 46 11.43 23.68 11.78
CA LEU A 46 10.01 23.59 11.46
C LEU A 46 9.17 23.38 12.73
N LEU A 47 9.59 22.48 13.62
CA LEU A 47 8.91 22.18 14.88
C LEU A 47 8.91 23.38 15.82
N GLU A 48 10.06 24.04 16.01
CA GLU A 48 10.19 25.25 16.83
C GLU A 48 9.27 26.38 16.32
N ARG A 49 9.19 26.54 15.00
CA ARG A 49 8.29 27.51 14.37
C ARG A 49 6.83 27.19 14.61
N ALA A 50 6.44 25.91 14.53
CA ALA A 50 5.07 25.49 14.78
C ALA A 50 4.67 25.72 16.25
N LEU A 51 5.59 25.51 17.19
CA LEU A 51 5.38 25.82 18.62
C LEU A 51 5.22 27.33 18.88
N GLY A 52 5.98 28.17 18.18
CA GLY A 52 5.94 29.62 18.38
C GLY A 52 4.86 30.38 17.58
N ASP A 53 4.30 29.81 16.51
CA ASP A 53 3.35 30.52 15.63
C ASP A 53 1.94 30.53 16.27
N THR A 54 1.50 31.71 16.73
CA THR A 54 0.18 31.93 17.34
C THR A 54 -0.96 32.07 16.32
N ARG A 55 -0.67 32.09 15.02
CA ARG A 55 -1.68 32.26 13.97
C ARG A 55 -1.96 30.96 13.21
N ARG A 56 -0.94 30.14 13.01
CA ARG A 56 -0.99 28.92 12.17
C ARG A 56 -0.36 27.70 12.85
N GLY A 57 0.20 27.87 14.04
CA GLY A 57 0.79 26.80 14.83
C GLY A 57 0.04 26.61 16.15
N VAL A 58 0.72 26.00 17.11
CA VAL A 58 0.16 25.67 18.43
C VAL A 58 0.51 26.70 19.50
N GLY A 59 1.09 27.85 19.11
CA GLY A 59 1.57 28.86 20.06
C GLY A 59 0.49 29.52 20.92
N THR A 60 -0.77 29.49 20.50
CA THR A 60 -1.92 29.97 21.30
C THR A 60 -2.20 29.09 22.52
N LEU A 61 -1.73 27.85 22.52
CA LEU A 61 -1.91 26.91 23.62
C LEU A 61 -0.92 27.16 24.76
N GLY A 62 0.13 27.95 24.52
CA GLY A 62 1.14 28.27 25.55
C GLY A 62 1.97 27.08 26.02
N ILE A 63 1.94 25.96 25.28
CA ILE A 63 2.66 24.73 25.60
C ILE A 63 4.13 24.87 25.16
N GLN A 64 5.06 24.62 26.08
CA GLN A 64 6.49 24.59 25.83
C GLN A 64 6.95 23.16 25.52
N ALA A 65 8.07 23.00 24.83
CA ALA A 65 8.67 21.69 24.55
C ALA A 65 10.13 21.67 25.00
N THR A 66 10.57 20.55 25.58
CA THR A 66 12.00 20.34 25.84
C THR A 66 12.77 20.20 24.52
N ALA A 67 14.05 20.61 24.50
CA ALA A 67 14.87 20.46 23.30
C ALA A 67 14.99 18.98 22.87
N GLU A 68 15.08 18.08 23.85
CA GLU A 68 15.19 16.64 23.66
C GLU A 68 13.98 16.05 22.95
N VAL A 69 12.75 16.46 23.29
CA VAL A 69 11.56 15.93 22.61
C VAL A 69 11.51 16.36 21.14
N LEU A 70 11.93 17.59 20.83
CA LEU A 70 11.98 18.08 19.45
C LEU A 70 13.02 17.33 18.62
N ASP A 71 14.17 17.01 19.23
CA ASP A 71 15.22 16.23 18.60
C ASP A 71 14.75 14.81 18.29
N VAL A 72 14.06 14.17 19.24
CA VAL A 72 13.49 12.83 19.03
C VAL A 72 12.40 12.84 17.95
N ILE A 73 11.53 13.85 17.90
CA ILE A 73 10.52 13.99 16.84
C ILE A 73 11.20 14.20 15.47
N ALA A 74 12.22 15.05 15.42
CA ALA A 74 12.97 15.33 14.19
C ALA A 74 13.64 14.07 13.65
N GLU A 75 14.30 13.30 14.51
CA GLU A 75 14.95 12.04 14.14
C GLU A 75 13.93 11.00 13.64
N ARG A 76 12.85 10.77 14.40
CA ARG A 76 11.80 9.79 14.05
C ARG A 76 11.06 10.13 12.76
N SER A 77 11.00 11.41 12.39
CA SER A 77 10.31 11.84 11.16
C SER A 77 11.02 11.41 9.88
N GLY A 78 12.32 11.12 9.94
CA GLY A 78 13.12 10.79 8.76
C GLY A 78 13.11 11.87 7.67
N GLY A 79 12.96 13.14 8.05
CA GLY A 79 12.91 14.28 7.12
C GLY A 79 11.53 14.59 6.53
N ASP A 80 10.47 13.88 6.95
CA ASP A 80 9.09 14.16 6.56
C ASP A 80 8.45 15.22 7.48
N ALA A 81 8.34 16.44 6.97
CA ALA A 81 7.71 17.57 7.63
C ALA A 81 6.28 17.30 8.12
N ARG A 82 5.48 16.55 7.35
CA ARG A 82 4.09 16.25 7.71
C ARG A 82 4.06 15.33 8.93
N ARG A 83 4.89 14.27 8.91
CA ARG A 83 5.01 13.35 10.05
C ARG A 83 5.46 14.07 11.31
N ALA A 84 6.49 14.92 11.21
CA ALA A 84 7.01 15.68 12.34
C ALA A 84 5.91 16.57 12.97
N LEU A 85 5.21 17.36 12.14
CA LEU A 85 4.16 18.26 12.61
C LEU A 85 2.95 17.51 13.19
N SER A 86 2.50 16.42 12.55
CA SER A 86 1.39 15.62 13.08
C SER A 86 1.73 14.93 14.40
N THR A 87 2.98 14.52 14.59
CA THR A 87 3.43 13.98 15.89
C THR A 87 3.43 15.08 16.95
N LEU A 88 3.96 16.26 16.64
CA LEU A 88 3.95 17.40 17.55
C LEU A 88 2.53 17.79 17.96
N GLU A 89 1.61 17.89 16.99
CA GLU A 89 0.20 18.21 17.23
C GLU A 89 -0.44 17.22 18.21
N LEU A 90 -0.24 15.92 18.00
CA LEU A 90 -0.75 14.86 18.87
C LEU A 90 -0.22 15.01 20.31
N VAL A 91 1.09 15.17 20.48
CA VAL A 91 1.71 15.31 21.81
C VAL A 91 1.18 16.55 22.54
N VAL A 92 0.98 17.64 21.80
CA VAL A 92 0.42 18.88 22.34
C VAL A 92 -1.05 18.72 22.74
N GLU A 93 -1.86 17.99 21.96
CA GLU A 93 -3.26 17.70 22.31
C GLU A 93 -3.38 16.85 23.58
N VAL A 94 -2.55 15.80 23.70
CA VAL A 94 -2.50 14.95 24.90
C VAL A 94 -2.05 15.77 26.11
N ALA A 95 -0.98 16.55 25.97
CA ALA A 95 -0.50 17.41 27.06
C ALA A 95 -1.57 18.42 27.51
N LYS A 96 -2.34 18.97 26.57
CA LYS A 96 -3.44 19.88 26.86
C LYS A 96 -4.57 19.18 27.62
N SER A 97 -4.94 17.95 27.25
CA SER A 97 -6.01 17.20 27.92
C SER A 97 -5.62 16.86 29.38
N GLU A 98 -4.33 16.65 29.63
CA GLU A 98 -3.76 16.45 30.96
C GLU A 98 -3.51 17.77 31.74
N GLY A 99 -3.77 18.92 31.13
CA GLY A 99 -3.53 20.24 31.73
C GLY A 99 -2.05 20.60 31.89
N LYS A 100 -1.15 19.93 31.14
CA LYS A 100 0.28 20.21 31.13
C LYS A 100 0.60 21.44 30.26
N SER A 101 1.59 22.20 30.71
CA SER A 101 2.13 23.38 30.00
C SER A 101 3.47 23.11 29.34
N THR A 102 4.06 21.94 29.54
CA THR A 102 5.37 21.54 28.96
C THR A 102 5.29 20.09 28.49
N ILE A 103 5.86 19.81 27.32
CA ILE A 103 5.98 18.45 26.74
C ILE A 103 7.42 17.96 26.76
N ASP A 104 7.60 16.70 27.13
CA ASP A 104 8.89 16.00 27.15
C ASP A 104 8.88 14.67 26.37
N VAL A 105 9.99 13.92 26.45
CA VAL A 105 10.14 12.64 25.74
C VAL A 105 9.21 11.56 26.32
N ALA A 106 8.85 11.63 27.60
CA ALA A 106 7.90 10.72 28.21
C ALA A 106 6.49 10.99 27.67
N ASP A 107 6.10 12.25 27.48
CA ASP A 107 4.83 12.63 26.85
C ASP A 107 4.76 12.18 25.40
N LEU A 108 5.88 12.25 24.66
CA LEU A 108 5.96 11.68 23.32
C LEU A 108 5.74 10.17 23.33
N THR A 109 6.26 9.48 24.35
CA THR A 109 6.11 8.04 24.49
C THR A 109 4.67 7.70 24.89
N ALA A 110 4.06 8.43 25.82
CA ALA A 110 2.66 8.26 26.22
C ALA A 110 1.68 8.55 25.06
N ALA A 111 1.91 9.63 24.29
CA ALA A 111 1.13 9.94 23.10
C ALA A 111 1.35 8.91 21.98
N SER A 112 2.56 8.34 21.90
CA SER A 112 2.82 7.19 21.03
C SER A 112 2.10 5.96 21.55
N ASP A 113 2.07 5.69 22.84
CA ASP A 113 1.42 4.53 23.48
C ASP A 113 -0.10 4.62 23.39
N GLU A 114 -0.72 5.80 23.45
CA GLU A 114 -2.14 5.97 23.13
C GLU A 114 -2.44 5.62 21.65
N ARG A 115 -1.47 5.89 20.76
CA ARG A 115 -1.50 5.49 19.34
C ARG A 115 -1.11 4.02 19.10
N THR A 116 -0.28 3.45 19.97
CA THR A 116 0.37 2.12 19.84
C THR A 116 -0.41 1.04 20.57
N LEU A 117 -1.13 1.36 21.65
CA LEU A 117 -2.20 0.52 22.23
C LEU A 117 -3.32 0.25 21.22
N LEU A 118 -3.43 1.07 20.17
CA LEU A 118 -4.34 0.87 19.04
C LEU A 118 -3.69 0.16 17.84
N TYR A 119 -2.37 0.17 17.71
CA TYR A 119 -1.65 -0.53 16.64
C TYR A 119 -0.13 -0.56 16.86
N ASP A 120 0.39 -1.65 17.40
CA ASP A 120 1.82 -1.87 17.49
C ASP A 120 2.44 -2.13 16.11
N LYS A 121 3.28 -1.20 15.66
CA LYS A 121 4.09 -1.33 14.44
C LYS A 121 5.34 -2.19 14.62
N SER A 122 5.51 -2.87 15.76
CA SER A 122 6.57 -3.88 16.01
C SER A 122 6.52 -5.09 15.06
N GLY A 123 5.61 -5.10 14.09
CA GLY A 123 5.47 -6.13 13.08
C GLY A 123 4.47 -7.18 13.49
N GLU A 124 4.49 -7.63 14.75
CA GLU A 124 3.64 -8.73 15.22
C GLU A 124 2.14 -8.40 15.14
N GLU A 125 1.70 -7.24 15.65
CA GLU A 125 0.29 -6.85 15.58
C GLU A 125 -0.14 -6.49 14.15
N HIS A 126 0.72 -5.80 13.39
CA HIS A 126 0.46 -5.54 11.97
C HIS A 126 0.23 -6.85 11.19
N TYR A 127 1.09 -7.87 11.38
CA TYR A 127 0.88 -9.19 10.78
C TYR A 127 -0.41 -9.85 11.27
N ALA A 128 -0.75 -9.71 12.56
CA ALA A 128 -1.98 -10.26 13.13
C ALA A 128 -3.23 -9.64 12.47
N VAL A 129 -3.26 -8.32 12.28
CA VAL A 129 -4.39 -7.61 11.66
C VAL A 129 -4.54 -7.96 10.18
N ILE A 130 -3.44 -8.01 9.42
CA ILE A 130 -3.49 -8.44 8.01
C ILE A 130 -3.98 -9.88 7.90
N SER A 131 -3.49 -10.74 8.79
CA SER A 131 -3.91 -12.13 8.88
C SER A 131 -5.40 -12.24 9.20
N ALA A 132 -5.91 -11.43 10.13
CA ALA A 132 -7.32 -11.37 10.47
C ALA A 132 -8.16 -10.89 9.28
N PHE A 133 -7.76 -9.82 8.60
CA PHE A 133 -8.43 -9.32 7.39
C PHE A 133 -8.61 -10.40 6.32
N ILE A 134 -7.54 -11.14 6.00
CA ILE A 134 -7.57 -12.22 5.00
C ILE A 134 -8.43 -13.38 5.47
N LYS A 135 -8.30 -13.77 6.75
CA LYS A 135 -9.09 -14.88 7.32
C LYS A 135 -10.57 -14.53 7.38
N SER A 136 -10.94 -13.27 7.64
CA SER A 136 -12.33 -12.81 7.59
C SER A 136 -12.91 -12.91 6.18
N MET A 137 -12.19 -12.43 5.15
CA MET A 137 -12.63 -12.63 3.76
C MET A 137 -12.73 -14.12 3.41
N ARG A 138 -11.76 -14.95 3.81
CA ARG A 138 -11.75 -16.40 3.56
C ARG A 138 -12.90 -17.13 4.25
N GLY A 139 -13.20 -16.73 5.49
CA GLY A 139 -14.31 -17.21 6.29
C GLY A 139 -15.67 -16.65 5.87
N SER A 140 -15.72 -15.84 4.82
CA SER A 140 -16.93 -15.21 4.29
C SER A 140 -17.66 -14.30 5.28
N ASP A 141 -16.89 -13.56 6.09
CA ASP A 141 -17.39 -12.55 7.02
C ASP A 141 -17.07 -11.13 6.49
N PRO A 142 -18.03 -10.47 5.81
CA PRO A 142 -17.81 -9.16 5.21
C PRO A 142 -17.66 -8.05 6.26
N ASP A 143 -18.35 -8.15 7.40
CA ASP A 143 -18.32 -7.15 8.46
C ASP A 143 -16.96 -7.14 9.14
N ALA A 144 -16.46 -8.32 9.52
CA ALA A 144 -15.12 -8.45 10.09
C ALA A 144 -14.03 -8.05 9.08
N ALA A 145 -14.19 -8.39 7.79
CA ALA A 145 -13.25 -7.98 6.76
C ALA A 145 -13.14 -6.44 6.66
N VAL A 146 -14.27 -5.73 6.67
CA VAL A 146 -14.25 -4.25 6.66
C VAL A 146 -13.66 -3.70 7.95
N TYR A 147 -13.98 -4.28 9.12
CA TYR A 147 -13.42 -3.84 10.40
C TYR A 147 -11.88 -3.93 10.42
N TRP A 148 -11.30 -5.08 10.07
CA TRP A 148 -9.84 -5.25 10.05
C TRP A 148 -9.18 -4.38 8.97
N MET A 149 -9.85 -4.18 7.83
CA MET A 149 -9.41 -3.25 6.81
C MET A 149 -9.30 -1.83 7.35
N MET A 150 -10.35 -1.33 8.02
CA MET A 150 -10.34 0.00 8.59
C MET A 150 -9.28 0.16 9.68
N ARG A 151 -9.07 -0.85 10.53
CA ARG A 151 -7.95 -0.84 11.51
C ARG A 151 -6.59 -0.67 10.85
N MET A 152 -6.32 -1.34 9.73
CA MET A 152 -5.06 -1.14 8.97
C MET A 152 -4.95 0.30 8.45
N LEU A 153 -6.02 0.82 7.85
CA LEU A 153 -6.02 2.16 7.24
C LEU A 153 -5.86 3.27 8.29
N ASP A 154 -6.55 3.17 9.43
CA ASP A 154 -6.46 4.14 10.52
C ASP A 154 -5.08 4.10 11.20
N ALA A 155 -4.44 2.92 11.25
CA ALA A 155 -3.06 2.76 11.69
C ALA A 155 -2.01 3.35 10.71
N GLY A 156 -2.46 3.78 9.53
CA GLY A 156 -1.64 4.42 8.51
C GLY A 156 -0.93 3.44 7.58
N ASP A 157 -1.46 2.22 7.42
CA ASP A 157 -1.00 1.33 6.36
C ASP A 157 -1.30 1.93 4.98
N ASP A 158 -0.42 1.65 4.02
CA ASP A 158 -0.63 2.04 2.62
C ASP A 158 -1.93 1.40 2.09
N PRO A 159 -2.94 2.16 1.63
CA PRO A 159 -4.16 1.56 1.09
C PRO A 159 -3.89 0.68 -0.15
N LEU A 160 -2.81 0.97 -0.90
CA LEU A 160 -2.40 0.11 -2.01
C LEU A 160 -1.82 -1.22 -1.51
N PHE A 161 -1.32 -1.30 -0.27
CA PHE A 161 -0.96 -2.56 0.34
C PHE A 161 -2.18 -3.43 0.59
N VAL A 162 -3.25 -2.88 1.18
CA VAL A 162 -4.54 -3.58 1.35
C VAL A 162 -5.07 -4.06 0.00
N MET A 163 -5.04 -3.20 -1.03
CA MET A 163 -5.47 -3.56 -2.39
C MET A 163 -4.65 -4.72 -2.99
N ARG A 164 -3.32 -4.72 -2.82
CA ARG A 164 -2.47 -5.85 -3.24
C ARG A 164 -2.87 -7.16 -2.56
N ARG A 165 -3.25 -7.13 -1.27
CA ARG A 165 -3.74 -8.34 -0.56
C ARG A 165 -5.05 -8.84 -1.14
N MET A 166 -5.97 -7.95 -1.51
CA MET A 166 -7.23 -8.32 -2.17
C MET A 166 -7.02 -8.89 -3.58
N ILE A 167 -6.06 -8.37 -4.36
CA ILE A 167 -5.73 -8.91 -5.69
C ILE A 167 -5.22 -10.36 -5.58
N ILE A 168 -4.35 -10.63 -4.61
CA ILE A 168 -3.86 -11.99 -4.33
C ILE A 168 -5.04 -12.87 -3.92
N PHE A 169 -5.86 -12.40 -2.97
CA PHE A 169 -7.02 -13.13 -2.47
C PHE A 169 -8.00 -13.54 -3.58
N ALA A 170 -8.26 -12.64 -4.54
CA ALA A 170 -9.13 -12.94 -5.67
C ALA A 170 -8.67 -14.17 -6.49
N SER A 171 -7.37 -14.43 -6.56
CA SER A 171 -6.82 -15.59 -7.27
C SER A 171 -6.54 -16.79 -6.35
N GLU A 172 -6.17 -16.54 -5.09
CA GLU A 172 -5.80 -17.55 -4.11
C GLU A 172 -7.00 -18.24 -3.47
N ASP A 173 -8.01 -17.46 -3.07
CA ASP A 173 -9.11 -17.91 -2.21
C ASP A 173 -10.47 -17.92 -2.92
N VAL A 174 -10.63 -17.18 -4.01
CA VAL A 174 -11.82 -17.21 -4.88
C VAL A 174 -11.54 -17.99 -6.17
N GLY A 175 -10.50 -17.62 -6.89
CA GLY A 175 -10.04 -18.33 -8.09
C GLY A 175 -11.14 -18.45 -9.15
N ASN A 176 -11.24 -19.62 -9.78
CA ASN A 176 -12.25 -19.87 -10.82
C ASN A 176 -13.63 -20.25 -10.25
N ALA A 177 -13.84 -20.25 -8.94
CA ALA A 177 -15.21 -20.35 -8.40
C ALA A 177 -16.03 -19.11 -8.72
N ASP A 178 -15.38 -17.95 -8.81
CA ASP A 178 -15.90 -16.76 -9.45
C ASP A 178 -14.77 -16.01 -10.18
N PRO A 179 -14.61 -16.22 -11.51
CA PRO A 179 -13.53 -15.59 -12.26
C PRO A 179 -13.66 -14.06 -12.38
N ASN A 180 -14.83 -13.49 -12.07
CA ASN A 180 -15.00 -12.03 -12.08
C ASN A 180 -14.35 -11.35 -10.87
N ALA A 181 -14.01 -12.08 -9.81
CA ALA A 181 -13.43 -11.50 -8.60
C ALA A 181 -12.15 -10.69 -8.89
N LEU A 182 -11.26 -11.23 -9.73
CA LEU A 182 -10.04 -10.51 -10.11
C LEU A 182 -10.36 -9.24 -10.91
N CYS A 183 -11.39 -9.26 -11.76
CA CYS A 183 -11.85 -8.10 -12.52
C CYS A 183 -12.43 -7.02 -11.59
N VAL A 184 -13.26 -7.41 -10.63
CA VAL A 184 -13.87 -6.49 -9.65
C VAL A 184 -12.80 -5.80 -8.81
N VAL A 185 -11.83 -6.55 -8.29
CA VAL A 185 -10.75 -5.98 -7.48
C VAL A 185 -9.84 -5.07 -8.31
N GLN A 186 -9.55 -5.42 -9.57
CA GLN A 186 -8.79 -4.53 -10.46
C GLN A 186 -9.54 -3.23 -10.76
N ALA A 187 -10.85 -3.30 -10.97
CA ALA A 187 -11.69 -2.12 -11.14
C ALA A 187 -11.69 -1.25 -9.88
N ALA A 188 -11.72 -1.86 -8.70
CA ALA A 188 -11.61 -1.17 -7.42
C ALA A 188 -10.22 -0.52 -7.22
N ASP A 189 -9.11 -1.19 -7.54
CA ASP A 189 -7.75 -0.59 -7.52
C ASP A 189 -7.67 0.63 -8.43
N HIS A 190 -8.18 0.51 -9.65
CA HIS A 190 -8.19 1.62 -10.61
C HIS A 190 -9.06 2.79 -10.11
N ALA A 191 -10.26 2.49 -9.60
CA ALA A 191 -11.14 3.50 -9.01
C ALA A 191 -10.47 4.20 -7.82
N PHE A 192 -9.89 3.43 -6.90
CA PHE A 192 -9.15 3.96 -5.75
C PHE A 192 -8.03 4.91 -6.18
N ARG A 193 -7.19 4.50 -7.15
CA ARG A 193 -6.08 5.34 -7.64
C ARG A 193 -6.53 6.64 -8.27
N ARG A 194 -7.73 6.65 -8.85
CA ARG A 194 -8.31 7.84 -9.48
C ARG A 194 -8.97 8.78 -8.46
N VAL A 195 -9.59 8.21 -7.43
CA VAL A 195 -10.36 8.95 -6.42
C VAL A 195 -9.44 9.47 -5.31
N GLY A 196 -8.56 8.62 -4.77
CA GLY A 196 -7.74 8.93 -3.60
C GLY A 196 -8.54 8.93 -2.29
N MET A 197 -7.87 9.21 -1.17
CA MET A 197 -8.51 9.31 0.15
C MET A 197 -9.08 10.71 0.37
N PRO A 198 -10.18 10.86 1.14
CA PRO A 198 -10.90 9.83 1.91
C PRO A 198 -11.91 8.99 1.10
N GLU A 199 -12.43 9.44 -0.04
CA GLU A 199 -13.49 8.73 -0.77
C GLU A 199 -13.04 7.34 -1.31
N GLY A 200 -11.74 7.06 -1.30
CA GLY A 200 -11.12 5.77 -1.57
C GLY A 200 -11.54 4.64 -0.62
N TYR A 201 -12.13 4.96 0.54
CA TYR A 201 -12.75 3.94 1.41
C TYR A 201 -13.83 3.14 0.68
N TYR A 202 -14.63 3.77 -0.19
CA TYR A 202 -15.71 3.10 -0.92
C TYR A 202 -15.22 1.98 -1.85
N PRO A 203 -14.29 2.21 -2.80
CA PRO A 203 -13.78 1.13 -3.63
C PRO A 203 -13.04 0.04 -2.84
N LEU A 204 -12.34 0.39 -1.75
CA LEU A 204 -11.71 -0.59 -0.86
C LEU A 204 -12.75 -1.50 -0.18
N ALA A 205 -13.77 -0.92 0.44
CA ALA A 205 -14.84 -1.66 1.10
C ALA A 205 -15.68 -2.49 0.11
N HIS A 206 -15.92 -1.96 -1.10
CA HIS A 206 -16.60 -2.69 -2.16
C HIS A 206 -15.82 -3.95 -2.55
N ALA A 207 -14.51 -3.85 -2.78
CA ALA A 207 -13.69 -5.03 -3.08
C ALA A 207 -13.67 -6.03 -1.92
N ALA A 208 -13.49 -5.57 -0.68
CA ALA A 208 -13.42 -6.43 0.50
C ALA A 208 -14.73 -7.22 0.72
N THR A 209 -15.88 -6.54 0.63
CA THR A 209 -17.20 -7.17 0.80
C THR A 209 -17.53 -8.13 -0.34
N TYR A 210 -17.20 -7.77 -1.59
CA TYR A 210 -17.33 -8.68 -2.73
C TYR A 210 -16.53 -9.97 -2.51
N LEU A 211 -15.25 -9.86 -2.16
CA LEU A 211 -14.39 -11.02 -1.95
C LEU A 211 -14.83 -11.88 -0.77
N ALA A 212 -15.32 -11.26 0.31
CA ALA A 212 -15.89 -11.98 1.44
C ALA A 212 -17.12 -12.80 1.02
N LEU A 213 -18.00 -12.27 0.17
CA LEU A 213 -19.23 -12.95 -0.25
C LEU A 213 -19.05 -13.90 -1.45
N ALA A 214 -17.97 -13.78 -2.21
CA ALA A 214 -17.70 -14.63 -3.37
C ALA A 214 -17.55 -16.11 -3.00
N PRO A 215 -17.93 -17.06 -3.89
CA PRO A 215 -17.69 -18.48 -3.67
C PRO A 215 -16.18 -18.75 -3.57
N LYS A 216 -15.78 -19.61 -2.63
CA LYS A 216 -14.36 -19.85 -2.33
C LYS A 216 -13.82 -21.06 -3.08
N SER A 217 -12.61 -20.94 -3.62
CA SER A 217 -11.85 -22.05 -4.18
C SER A 217 -10.36 -21.74 -4.18
N ASN A 218 -9.59 -22.61 -3.54
CA ASN A 218 -8.13 -22.56 -3.53
C ASN A 218 -7.50 -23.43 -4.63
N ALA A 219 -8.29 -23.87 -5.61
CA ALA A 219 -7.84 -24.82 -6.63
C ALA A 219 -6.71 -24.25 -7.52
N VAL A 220 -6.77 -22.96 -7.84
CA VAL A 220 -5.72 -22.27 -8.62
C VAL A 220 -4.39 -22.28 -7.84
N GLY A 221 -4.43 -21.87 -6.58
CA GLY A 221 -3.28 -21.89 -5.67
C GLY A 221 -2.67 -23.29 -5.53
N THR A 222 -3.52 -24.26 -5.23
CA THR A 222 -3.13 -25.67 -5.08
C THR A 222 -2.50 -26.24 -6.35
N ALA A 223 -3.04 -25.91 -7.53
CA ALA A 223 -2.55 -26.43 -8.81
C ALA A 223 -1.12 -25.99 -9.12
N TRP A 224 -0.80 -24.70 -8.99
CA TRP A 224 0.54 -24.22 -9.29
C TRP A 224 1.57 -24.65 -8.23
N GLN A 225 1.15 -24.71 -6.95
CA GLN A 225 2.02 -25.19 -5.86
C GLN A 225 2.43 -26.65 -6.09
N ARG A 226 1.48 -27.54 -6.38
CA ARG A 226 1.77 -28.94 -6.70
C ARG A 226 2.64 -29.10 -7.96
N ALA A 227 2.40 -28.29 -8.99
CA ALA A 227 3.24 -28.30 -10.18
C ALA A 227 4.68 -27.89 -9.85
N ARG A 228 4.88 -26.88 -9.01
CA ARG A 228 6.19 -26.43 -8.55
C ARG A 228 6.90 -27.50 -7.72
N GLU A 229 6.20 -28.14 -6.78
CA GLU A 229 6.73 -29.26 -5.99
C GLU A 229 7.21 -30.41 -6.88
N LEU A 230 6.46 -30.74 -7.94
CA LEU A 230 6.86 -31.77 -8.90
C LEU A 230 8.11 -31.38 -9.71
N ILE A 231 8.26 -30.11 -10.06
CA ILE A 231 9.46 -29.60 -10.75
C ILE A 231 10.67 -29.66 -9.82
N GLU A 232 10.52 -29.24 -8.56
CA GLU A 232 11.58 -29.28 -7.56
C GLU A 232 12.03 -30.72 -7.27
N LYS A 233 11.08 -31.67 -7.23
CA LYS A 233 11.37 -33.09 -6.99
C LYS A 233 11.99 -33.82 -8.19
N ASN A 234 11.50 -33.56 -9.39
CA ASN A 234 11.84 -34.37 -10.58
C ASN A 234 12.77 -33.65 -11.58
N GLY A 235 13.08 -32.38 -11.34
CA GLY A 235 13.83 -31.54 -12.26
C GLY A 235 13.05 -31.21 -13.54
N ALA A 236 13.78 -30.72 -14.54
CA ALA A 236 13.22 -30.35 -15.84
C ALA A 236 13.01 -31.59 -16.72
N LEU A 237 11.86 -32.25 -16.57
CA LEU A 237 11.47 -33.37 -17.44
C LEU A 237 11.41 -32.93 -18.92
N PRO A 238 11.83 -33.79 -19.87
CA PRO A 238 11.80 -33.43 -21.28
C PRO A 238 10.37 -33.27 -21.79
N VAL A 239 10.12 -32.23 -22.59
CA VAL A 239 8.84 -32.04 -23.27
C VAL A 239 8.56 -33.25 -24.18
N PRO A 240 7.37 -33.89 -24.10
CA PRO A 240 6.99 -35.00 -24.98
C PRO A 240 7.11 -34.61 -26.46
N LYS A 241 7.62 -35.50 -27.32
CA LYS A 241 7.84 -35.21 -28.75
C LYS A 241 6.61 -34.67 -29.47
N LYS A 242 5.41 -35.21 -29.16
CA LYS A 242 4.12 -34.74 -29.72
C LYS A 242 3.76 -33.29 -29.36
N LEU A 243 4.35 -32.73 -28.29
CA LEU A 243 4.14 -31.34 -27.87
C LEU A 243 5.30 -30.42 -28.28
N ARG A 244 6.36 -30.96 -28.90
CA ARG A 244 7.50 -30.17 -29.38
C ARG A 244 7.16 -29.48 -30.70
N PRO A 245 7.72 -28.28 -30.95
CA PRO A 245 7.50 -27.58 -32.21
C PRO A 245 8.06 -28.38 -33.39
N SER A 246 7.27 -28.46 -34.47
CA SER A 246 7.57 -29.14 -35.73
C SER A 246 7.72 -28.16 -36.90
N SER A 247 7.91 -26.86 -36.61
CA SER A 247 7.94 -25.78 -37.61
C SER A 247 9.18 -25.84 -38.52
N ASN A 248 10.32 -26.33 -38.03
CA ASN A 248 11.54 -26.47 -38.83
C ASN A 248 11.78 -27.90 -39.34
N ALA A 249 12.52 -28.04 -40.44
CA ALA A 249 12.77 -29.33 -41.09
C ALA A 249 13.53 -30.32 -40.18
N SER A 250 14.48 -29.82 -39.38
CA SER A 250 15.23 -30.62 -38.41
C SER A 250 14.32 -31.22 -37.33
N GLY A 251 13.38 -30.44 -36.77
CA GLY A 251 12.43 -30.92 -35.77
C GLY A 251 11.49 -31.99 -36.33
N ARG A 252 11.01 -31.84 -37.57
CA ARG A 252 10.21 -32.88 -38.25
C ARG A 252 11.00 -34.17 -38.45
N ALA A 253 12.26 -34.07 -38.87
CA ALA A 253 13.14 -35.24 -39.02
C ALA A 253 13.38 -35.98 -37.68
N LEU A 254 13.33 -35.27 -36.54
CA LEU A 254 13.46 -35.84 -35.20
C LEU A 254 12.12 -36.38 -34.62
N GLY A 255 11.04 -36.30 -35.40
CA GLY A 255 9.69 -36.72 -35.01
C GLY A 255 9.01 -35.78 -34.03
N HIS A 256 9.37 -34.49 -34.00
CA HIS A 256 8.64 -33.49 -33.20
C HIS A 256 7.27 -33.22 -33.82
N GLY A 257 6.26 -33.03 -32.97
CA GLY A 257 4.87 -32.80 -33.38
C GLY A 257 4.20 -34.00 -34.05
N ALA A 258 4.92 -35.12 -34.24
CA ALA A 258 4.32 -36.38 -34.64
C ALA A 258 3.26 -36.79 -33.62
N ASP A 259 2.09 -37.21 -34.09
CA ASP A 259 0.92 -37.59 -33.28
C ASP A 259 0.29 -36.46 -32.45
N TYR A 260 0.62 -35.19 -32.73
CA TYR A 260 -0.12 -34.08 -32.16
C TYR A 260 -1.55 -34.06 -32.72
N LYS A 261 -2.54 -34.14 -31.83
CA LYS A 261 -3.95 -34.00 -32.19
C LYS A 261 -4.36 -32.54 -31.97
N TYR A 262 -4.64 -31.83 -33.05
CA TYR A 262 -5.13 -30.46 -32.98
C TYR A 262 -6.60 -30.47 -32.54
N ALA A 263 -6.89 -29.87 -31.39
CA ALA A 263 -8.18 -30.02 -30.72
C ALA A 263 -9.38 -29.47 -31.50
N HIS A 264 -9.17 -28.58 -32.47
CA HIS A 264 -10.24 -28.02 -33.29
C HIS A 264 -10.64 -28.88 -34.50
N ASP A 265 -9.85 -29.90 -34.85
CA ASP A 265 -10.13 -30.81 -35.96
C ASP A 265 -10.96 -32.05 -35.52
N TYR A 266 -11.42 -32.07 -34.26
CA TYR A 266 -12.16 -33.17 -33.62
C TYR A 266 -13.41 -32.67 -32.88
#